data_AF-A0A3D1U457-F1
#
_entry.id   AF-A0A3D1U457-F1
#
_cell.length_a   1.000
_cell.length_b   1.000
_cell.length_c   1.000
_cell.angle_alpha   90.00
_cell.angle_beta   90.00
_cell.angle_gamma   90.00
#
_symmetry.space_group_name_H-M   'P 1'
#
loop_
_entity.id
_entity.type
_entity.pdbx_description
1 polymer ?
#
loop_
_entity_poly.entity_id
_entity_poly.type
_entity_poly.pdbx_seq_one_letter_code
_entity_poly.pdbx_strand_id
1 'polypeptide(L)'
;MAPTTIIRDTLEELGLRRAVVDLPGLLVVVAVCFVLLEALARKLGSPGPELPEASLDVLIVVLALVLGLVGYYAGNFWDDVVFDPLYGLSGKWIATKRRPFRVLIAGEDLQKARVAACRRLLPQAPSCEGLYRVAQDALTATPNTALRRAVEGPLVLSKMVRSFLWPLVTTGLLFAIWGGVNLATARAVDGVRLELTAIGLLLLGVFLLIPYLNLRVEHLIRLYRGTANPAASA
;
A
#
# COMPACT_ATOMS: atom_id res chain seq x y z
N MET A 1 -13.86 -29.71 -20.72
CA MET A 1 -14.04 -28.60 -19.75
C MET A 1 -12.83 -28.61 -18.83
N ALA A 2 -12.07 -27.52 -18.79
CA ALA A 2 -10.79 -27.47 -18.09
C ALA A 2 -11.01 -27.32 -16.57
N PRO A 3 -10.24 -28.01 -15.71
CA PRO A 3 -10.41 -27.98 -14.24
C PRO A 3 -10.25 -26.57 -13.62
N THR A 4 -9.71 -25.61 -14.37
CA THR A 4 -9.54 -24.22 -13.94
C THR A 4 -10.84 -23.41 -13.89
N THR A 5 -11.89 -23.79 -14.63
CA THR A 5 -13.18 -23.06 -14.57
C THR A 5 -13.97 -23.37 -13.31
N ILE A 6 -13.93 -24.62 -12.83
CA ILE A 6 -14.67 -25.04 -11.63
C ILE A 6 -14.14 -24.31 -10.39
N ILE A 7 -12.81 -24.29 -10.20
CA ILE A 7 -12.18 -23.58 -9.07
C ILE A 7 -12.50 -22.08 -9.10
N ARG A 8 -12.55 -21.50 -10.29
CA ARG A 8 -12.84 -20.07 -10.48
C ARG A 8 -14.27 -19.71 -10.08
N ASP A 9 -15.24 -20.52 -10.50
CA ASP A 9 -16.67 -20.27 -10.25
C ASP A 9 -17.00 -20.48 -8.76
N THR A 10 -16.42 -21.49 -8.12
CA THR A 10 -16.58 -21.72 -6.66
C THR A 10 -15.95 -20.60 -5.82
N LEU A 11 -14.81 -20.03 -6.26
CA LEU A 11 -14.19 -18.89 -5.59
C LEU A 11 -14.98 -17.59 -5.78
N GLU A 12 -15.71 -17.44 -6.89
CA GLU A 12 -16.63 -16.32 -7.11
C GLU A 12 -17.89 -16.44 -6.24
N GLU A 13 -18.50 -17.63 -6.16
CA GLU A 13 -19.69 -17.88 -5.32
C GLU A 13 -19.44 -17.67 -3.82
N LEU A 14 -18.24 -18.01 -3.34
CA LEU A 14 -17.85 -17.83 -1.93
C LEU A 14 -17.36 -16.40 -1.61
N GLY A 15 -17.33 -15.48 -2.59
CA GLY A 15 -16.75 -14.15 -2.41
C GLY A 15 -15.23 -14.14 -2.15
N LEU A 16 -14.59 -15.31 -2.20
CA LEU A 16 -13.18 -15.53 -1.89
C LEU A 16 -12.24 -15.15 -3.01
N ARG A 17 -12.76 -14.86 -4.21
CA ARG A 17 -11.93 -14.47 -5.36
C ARG A 17 -11.04 -13.26 -5.05
N ARG A 18 -11.55 -12.26 -4.33
CA ARG A 18 -10.71 -11.12 -3.89
C ARG A 18 -9.64 -11.57 -2.90
N ALA A 19 -9.98 -12.45 -1.96
CA ALA A 19 -9.05 -12.99 -0.98
C ALA A 19 -7.91 -13.81 -1.63
N VAL A 20 -8.20 -14.62 -2.66
CA VAL A 20 -7.20 -15.45 -3.35
C VAL A 20 -6.25 -14.63 -4.22
N VAL A 21 -6.76 -13.59 -4.90
CA VAL A 21 -5.93 -12.70 -5.73
C VAL A 21 -4.99 -11.85 -4.86
N ASP A 22 -5.44 -11.48 -3.66
CA ASP A 22 -4.72 -10.63 -2.73
C ASP A 22 -3.81 -11.42 -1.76
N LEU A 23 -4.00 -12.74 -1.66
CA LEU A 23 -3.31 -13.64 -0.72
C LEU A 23 -1.77 -13.57 -0.80
N PRO A 24 -1.14 -13.57 -1.98
CA PRO A 24 0.32 -13.51 -2.07
C PRO A 24 0.87 -12.20 -1.49
N GLY A 25 0.19 -11.08 -1.72
CA GLY A 25 0.59 -9.78 -1.16
C GLY A 25 0.49 -9.75 0.36
N LEU A 26 -0.61 -10.27 0.91
CA LEU A 26 -0.81 -10.38 2.35
C LEU A 26 0.25 -11.28 3.00
N LEU A 27 0.55 -12.45 2.41
CA LEU A 27 1.56 -13.38 2.94
C LEU A 27 2.95 -12.74 3.03
N VAL A 28 3.35 -11.98 2.00
CA VAL A 28 4.64 -11.27 2.03
C VAL A 28 4.66 -10.22 3.14
N VAL A 29 3.57 -9.47 3.33
CA VAL A 29 3.48 -8.47 4.41
C VAL A 29 3.55 -9.13 5.78
N VAL A 30 2.83 -10.23 6.00
CA VAL A 30 2.87 -11.01 7.24
C VAL A 30 4.28 -11.55 7.50
N ALA A 31 4.95 -12.09 6.49
CA ALA A 31 6.33 -12.57 6.61
C ALA A 31 7.30 -11.44 7.01
N VAL A 32 7.16 -10.25 6.42
CA VAL A 32 7.96 -9.08 6.82
C VAL A 32 7.65 -8.65 8.26
N CYS A 33 6.38 -8.63 8.66
CA CYS A 33 5.99 -8.34 10.05
C CYS A 33 6.61 -9.35 11.02
N PHE A 34 6.60 -10.63 10.67
CA PHE A 34 7.22 -11.69 11.46
C PHE A 34 8.72 -11.43 11.64
N VAL A 35 9.46 -11.19 10.55
CA VAL A 35 10.89 -10.90 10.61
C VAL A 35 11.19 -9.66 11.47
N LEU A 36 10.39 -8.60 11.33
CA LEU A 36 10.53 -7.38 12.13
C LEU A 36 10.27 -7.61 13.62
N LEU A 37 9.21 -8.35 13.95
CA LEU A 37 8.87 -8.69 15.34
C LEU A 37 9.87 -9.65 15.97
N GLU A 38 10.37 -10.62 15.21
CA GLU A 38 11.41 -11.54 15.69
C GLU A 38 12.72 -10.78 15.96
N ALA A 39 13.11 -9.87 15.06
CA ALA A 39 14.24 -8.98 15.28
C ALA A 39 14.05 -8.10 16.52
N LEU A 40 12.83 -7.57 16.72
CA LEU A 40 12.47 -6.80 17.90
C LEU A 40 12.57 -7.66 19.17
N ALA A 41 11.97 -8.85 19.19
CA ALA A 41 12.00 -9.77 20.34
C ALA A 41 13.43 -10.14 20.76
N ARG A 42 14.30 -10.45 19.80
CA ARG A 42 15.73 -10.73 20.07
C ARG A 42 16.49 -9.53 20.64
N LYS A 43 16.08 -8.30 20.30
CA LYS A 43 16.75 -7.06 20.72
C LYS A 43 16.21 -6.49 22.03
N LEU A 44 14.93 -6.70 22.32
CA LEU A 44 14.31 -6.22 23.55
C LEU A 44 14.82 -6.99 24.79
N GLY A 45 15.21 -8.27 24.63
CA GLY A 45 15.32 -9.20 25.77
C GLY A 45 13.95 -9.37 26.46
N SER A 46 13.80 -10.31 27.39
CA SER A 46 12.50 -10.50 28.07
C SER A 46 12.19 -9.31 28.99
N PRO A 47 11.21 -8.44 28.67
CA PRO A 47 10.83 -7.34 29.55
C PRO A 47 9.75 -7.87 30.50
N GLY A 48 10.14 -8.71 31.46
CA GLY A 48 9.20 -9.33 32.40
C GLY A 48 9.53 -10.79 32.73
N PRO A 49 8.69 -11.45 33.55
CA PRO A 49 8.90 -12.85 33.93
C PRO A 49 9.07 -13.69 32.66
N GLU A 50 10.08 -14.56 32.67
CA GLU A 50 10.49 -15.37 31.52
C GLU A 50 9.27 -16.10 30.94
N LEU A 51 8.72 -15.57 29.85
CA LEU A 51 7.72 -16.28 29.07
C LEU A 51 8.42 -17.51 28.48
N PRO A 52 7.82 -18.71 28.55
CA PRO A 52 8.33 -19.87 27.84
C PRO A 52 8.53 -19.51 26.36
N GLU A 53 9.64 -19.94 25.76
CA GLU A 53 10.00 -19.61 24.37
C GLU A 53 8.85 -19.92 23.39
N ALA A 54 8.17 -21.05 23.58
CA ALA A 54 7.01 -21.44 22.77
C ALA A 54 5.85 -20.42 22.81
N SER A 55 5.62 -19.77 23.96
CA SER A 55 4.58 -18.75 24.09
C SER A 55 4.98 -17.45 23.38
N LEU A 56 6.28 -17.12 23.36
CA LEU A 56 6.80 -15.95 22.65
C LEU A 56 6.70 -16.14 21.14
N ASP A 57 7.04 -17.32 20.63
CA ASP A 57 6.93 -17.64 19.20
C ASP A 57 5.48 -17.55 18.70
N VAL A 58 4.53 -18.13 19.45
CA VAL A 58 3.10 -18.03 19.14
C VAL A 58 2.64 -16.57 19.16
N LEU A 59 3.07 -15.79 20.15
CA LEU A 59 2.72 -14.37 20.23
C LEU A 59 3.28 -13.58 19.04
N ILE A 60 4.52 -13.83 18.63
CA ILE A 60 5.14 -13.19 17.45
C ILE A 60 4.35 -13.52 16.19
N VAL A 61 3.98 -14.78 15.98
CA VAL A 61 3.20 -15.20 14.81
C VAL A 61 1.83 -14.52 14.79
N VAL A 62 1.13 -14.49 15.94
CA VAL A 62 -0.19 -13.86 16.06
C VAL A 62 -0.09 -12.36 15.80
N LEU A 63 0.89 -11.68 16.40
CA LEU A 63 1.11 -10.25 16.19
C LEU A 63 1.50 -9.94 14.74
N ALA A 64 2.34 -10.78 14.11
CA ALA A 64 2.71 -10.63 12.70
C ALA A 64 1.49 -10.73 11.79
N LEU A 65 0.59 -11.68 12.06
CA LEU A 65 -0.67 -11.82 11.33
C LEU A 65 -1.57 -10.60 11.51
N VAL A 66 -1.75 -10.14 12.76
CA VAL A 66 -2.58 -8.97 13.06
C VAL A 66 -2.02 -7.71 12.42
N LEU A 67 -0.72 -7.42 12.57
CA LEU A 67 -0.06 -6.27 11.94
C LEU A 67 -0.09 -6.36 10.42
N GLY A 68 0.08 -7.56 9.86
CA GLY A 68 -0.02 -7.78 8.42
C GLY A 68 -1.42 -7.50 7.89
N LEU A 69 -2.46 -7.96 8.59
CA LEU A 69 -3.85 -7.68 8.25
C LEU A 69 -4.16 -6.18 8.38
N VAL A 70 -3.76 -5.55 9.47
CA VAL A 70 -3.95 -4.10 9.67
C VAL A 70 -3.21 -3.32 8.57
N GLY A 71 -1.94 -3.63 8.30
CA GLY A 71 -1.17 -2.96 7.26
C GLY A 71 -1.78 -3.15 5.86
N TYR A 72 -2.34 -4.33 5.59
CA TYR A 72 -2.99 -4.63 4.32
C TYR A 72 -4.32 -3.88 4.15
N TYR A 73 -5.22 -3.98 5.13
CA TYR A 73 -6.57 -3.41 5.05
C TYR A 73 -6.65 -1.94 5.41
N ALA A 74 -5.88 -1.48 6.41
CA ALA A 74 -5.75 -0.07 6.75
C ALA A 74 -4.81 0.67 5.79
N GLY A 75 -4.35 0.03 4.72
CA GLY A 75 -3.56 0.66 3.66
C GLY A 75 -4.28 1.84 2.98
N ASN A 76 -5.61 1.87 3.00
CA ASN A 76 -6.40 3.00 2.48
C ASN A 76 -6.19 4.29 3.29
N PHE A 77 -5.80 4.20 4.56
CA PHE A 77 -5.44 5.37 5.36
C PHE A 77 -4.33 6.20 4.68
N TRP A 78 -3.39 5.55 4.02
CA TRP A 78 -2.33 6.24 3.26
C TRP A 78 -2.84 6.91 2.00
N ASP A 79 -3.97 6.46 1.44
CA ASP A 79 -4.61 7.17 0.34
C ASP A 79 -5.16 8.50 0.88
N ASP A 80 -5.92 8.46 1.99
CA ASP A 80 -6.58 9.64 2.58
C ASP A 80 -5.59 10.66 3.18
N VAL A 81 -4.55 10.20 3.86
CA VAL A 81 -3.62 11.07 4.60
C VAL A 81 -2.44 11.54 3.75
N VAL A 82 -2.05 10.79 2.72
CA VAL A 82 -0.86 11.11 1.93
C VAL A 82 -1.21 11.32 0.46
N PHE A 83 -1.88 10.37 -0.20
CA PHE A 83 -2.10 10.48 -1.64
C PHE A 83 -3.07 11.61 -2.00
N ASP A 84 -4.25 11.66 -1.39
CA ASP A 84 -5.30 12.61 -1.74
C ASP A 84 -4.91 14.08 -1.48
N PRO A 85 -4.25 14.43 -0.36
CA PRO A 85 -3.73 15.78 -0.15
C PRO A 85 -2.70 16.21 -1.20
N LEU A 86 -2.03 15.26 -1.86
CA LEU A 86 -0.98 15.53 -2.85
C LEU A 86 -1.51 15.48 -4.29
N TYR A 87 -2.24 14.43 -4.67
CA TYR A 87 -2.66 14.11 -6.04
C TYR A 87 -4.18 13.88 -6.21
N GLY A 88 -4.97 14.08 -5.15
CA GLY A 88 -6.42 14.02 -5.18
C GLY A 88 -7.04 15.09 -6.11
N LEU A 89 -8.37 15.24 -6.07
CA LEU A 89 -9.07 16.23 -6.90
C LEU A 89 -8.60 17.66 -6.63
N SER A 90 -8.32 17.96 -5.36
CA SER A 90 -7.82 19.24 -4.85
C SER A 90 -6.38 19.16 -4.34
N GLY A 91 -5.64 18.12 -4.72
CA GLY A 91 -4.30 17.84 -4.19
C GLY A 91 -3.27 18.92 -4.56
N LYS A 92 -2.31 19.18 -3.66
CA LYS A 92 -1.29 20.22 -3.81
C LYS A 92 -0.49 20.14 -5.12
N TRP A 93 -0.27 18.93 -5.63
CA TRP A 93 0.56 18.65 -6.80
C TRP A 93 -0.26 18.28 -8.05
N ILE A 94 -1.59 18.35 -8.01
CA ILE A 94 -2.40 17.95 -9.17
C ILE A 94 -2.23 18.90 -10.38
N ALA A 95 -2.02 20.19 -10.12
CA ALA A 95 -1.87 21.20 -11.17
C ALA A 95 -0.41 21.50 -11.55
N THR A 96 0.57 20.86 -10.91
CA THR A 96 1.99 21.15 -11.18
C THR A 96 2.45 20.50 -12.48
N LYS A 97 2.99 21.33 -13.37
CA LYS A 97 3.66 20.91 -14.62
C LYS A 97 5.04 20.30 -14.38
N ARG A 98 5.72 20.79 -13.33
CA ARG A 98 7.04 20.29 -12.92
C ARG A 98 6.87 19.25 -11.83
N ARG A 99 7.76 18.26 -11.84
CA ARG A 99 7.87 17.26 -10.78
C ARG A 99 8.19 17.96 -9.45
N PRO A 100 7.42 17.73 -8.36
CA PRO A 100 7.66 18.37 -7.07
C PRO A 100 9.02 17.98 -6.48
N PHE A 101 9.41 16.72 -6.69
CA PHE A 101 10.76 16.20 -6.47
C PHE A 101 11.18 15.41 -7.71
N ARG A 102 12.49 15.29 -7.99
CA ARG A 102 12.99 14.59 -9.20
C ARG A 102 12.44 13.17 -9.36
N VAL A 103 12.19 12.51 -8.23
CA VAL A 103 11.70 11.13 -8.14
C VAL A 103 10.18 10.98 -8.25
N LEU A 104 9.40 12.06 -8.16
CA LEU A 104 7.93 12.02 -8.18
C LEU A 104 7.36 12.44 -9.53
N ILE A 105 6.21 11.86 -9.91
CA ILE A 105 5.51 12.20 -11.15
C ILE A 105 4.84 13.59 -11.05
N ALA A 106 4.83 14.35 -12.14
CA ALA A 106 4.11 15.62 -12.21
C ALA A 106 2.60 15.38 -12.30
N GLY A 107 1.78 16.17 -11.61
CA GLY A 107 0.32 15.94 -11.59
C GLY A 107 -0.41 16.38 -12.85
N GLU A 108 0.19 17.22 -13.70
CA GLU A 108 -0.48 17.75 -14.90
C GLU A 108 -1.02 16.63 -15.81
N ASP A 109 -0.27 15.55 -16.02
CA ASP A 109 -0.70 14.43 -16.85
C ASP A 109 -1.88 13.66 -16.25
N LEU A 110 -1.88 13.50 -14.92
CA LEU A 110 -3.00 12.93 -14.19
C LEU A 110 -4.23 13.81 -14.33
N GLN A 111 -4.08 15.12 -14.19
CA GLN A 111 -5.20 16.06 -14.32
C GLN A 111 -5.77 16.07 -15.74
N LYS A 112 -4.93 16.05 -16.78
CA LYS A 112 -5.38 15.96 -18.18
C LYS A 112 -6.15 14.66 -18.43
N ALA A 113 -5.62 13.53 -17.96
CA ALA A 113 -6.28 12.22 -18.09
C ALA A 113 -7.64 12.22 -17.35
N ARG A 114 -7.68 12.77 -16.15
CA ARG A 114 -8.88 12.87 -15.31
C ARG A 114 -9.96 13.72 -15.98
N VAL A 115 -9.61 14.90 -16.51
CA VAL A 115 -10.56 15.78 -17.22
C VAL A 115 -11.11 15.08 -18.48
N ALA A 116 -10.26 14.39 -19.24
CA ALA A 116 -10.69 13.65 -20.43
C ALA A 116 -11.67 12.52 -20.08
N ALA A 117 -11.36 11.73 -19.05
CA ALA A 117 -12.24 10.66 -18.57
C ALA A 117 -13.55 11.22 -18.00
N CYS A 118 -13.49 12.30 -17.24
CA CYS A 118 -14.65 12.96 -16.64
C CYS A 118 -15.64 13.44 -17.72
N ARG A 119 -15.15 14.12 -18.76
CA ARG A 119 -16.00 14.56 -19.89
C ARG A 119 -16.69 13.42 -20.61
N ARG A 120 -16.08 12.24 -20.67
CA ARG A 120 -16.63 11.07 -21.36
C ARG A 120 -17.58 10.25 -20.49
N LEU A 121 -17.16 9.95 -19.26
CA LEU A 121 -17.88 9.03 -18.36
C LEU A 121 -18.94 9.72 -17.52
N LEU A 122 -18.77 11.02 -17.25
CA LEU A 122 -19.65 11.83 -16.41
C LEU A 122 -20.02 13.16 -17.10
N PRO A 123 -20.62 13.13 -18.31
CA PRO A 123 -20.85 14.35 -19.10
C PRO A 123 -21.81 15.34 -18.46
N GLN A 124 -22.68 14.87 -17.55
CA GLN A 124 -23.69 15.69 -16.87
C GLN A 124 -23.31 16.02 -15.42
N ALA A 125 -22.20 15.49 -14.91
CA ALA A 125 -21.82 15.73 -13.52
C ALA A 125 -21.16 17.11 -13.36
N PRO A 126 -21.51 17.87 -12.30
CA PRO A 126 -20.90 19.17 -12.03
C PRO A 126 -19.44 19.05 -11.55
N SER A 127 -19.02 17.87 -11.09
CA SER A 127 -17.68 17.57 -10.62
C SER A 127 -17.23 16.18 -11.08
N CYS A 128 -15.94 15.89 -10.95
CA CYS A 128 -15.37 14.57 -11.22
C CYS A 128 -15.36 13.65 -10.00
N GLU A 129 -16.23 13.91 -9.01
CA GLU A 129 -16.42 13.03 -7.86
C GLU A 129 -16.95 11.67 -8.29
N GLY A 130 -16.49 10.60 -7.63
CA GLY A 130 -16.87 9.23 -8.00
C GLY A 130 -16.29 8.73 -9.32
N LEU A 131 -15.55 9.55 -10.08
CA LEU A 131 -14.96 9.17 -11.38
C LEU A 131 -14.11 7.90 -11.29
N TYR A 132 -13.38 7.70 -10.19
CA TYR A 132 -12.58 6.48 -9.99
C TYR A 132 -13.44 5.22 -10.06
N ARG A 133 -14.57 5.20 -9.34
CA ARG A 133 -15.49 4.05 -9.32
C ARG A 133 -16.05 3.77 -10.71
N VAL A 134 -16.56 4.82 -11.37
CA VAL A 134 -17.14 4.70 -12.73
C VAL A 134 -16.10 4.23 -13.75
N ALA A 135 -14.87 4.74 -13.66
CA ALA A 135 -13.78 4.30 -14.53
C ALA A 135 -13.38 2.84 -14.25
N GLN A 136 -13.36 2.41 -12.99
CA GLN A 136 -13.06 1.04 -12.61
C GLN A 136 -14.15 0.06 -13.10
N ASP A 137 -15.41 0.45 -13.01
CA ASP A 137 -16.54 -0.33 -13.53
C ASP A 137 -16.45 -0.45 -15.06
N ALA A 138 -16.15 0.65 -15.76
CA ALA A 138 -15.94 0.66 -17.21
C ALA A 138 -14.76 -0.23 -17.66
N LEU A 139 -13.65 -0.21 -16.92
CA LEU A 139 -12.50 -1.08 -17.18
C LEU A 139 -12.89 -2.56 -16.98
N THR A 140 -13.66 -2.86 -15.94
CA THR A 140 -14.09 -4.24 -15.64
C THR A 140 -15.05 -4.78 -16.71
N ALA A 141 -15.87 -3.91 -17.29
CA ALA A 141 -16.77 -4.25 -18.40
C ALA A 141 -16.05 -4.40 -19.76
N THR A 142 -14.78 -3.98 -19.87
CA THR A 142 -14.03 -4.05 -21.11
C THR A 142 -13.50 -5.47 -21.38
N PRO A 143 -13.72 -6.06 -22.57
CA PRO A 143 -13.26 -7.41 -22.89
C PRO A 143 -11.73 -7.53 -23.09
N ASN A 144 -11.04 -6.39 -23.23
CA ASN A 144 -9.59 -6.32 -23.41
C ASN A 144 -8.85 -6.65 -22.10
N THR A 145 -8.51 -7.93 -21.93
CA THR A 145 -7.78 -8.42 -20.75
C THR A 145 -6.35 -7.88 -20.66
N ALA A 146 -5.72 -7.53 -21.78
CA ALA A 146 -4.36 -6.95 -21.79
C ALA A 146 -4.37 -5.53 -21.21
N LEU A 147 -5.33 -4.69 -21.65
CA LEU A 147 -5.53 -3.34 -21.09
C LEU A 147 -5.82 -3.43 -19.59
N ARG A 148 -6.70 -4.34 -19.18
CA ARG A 148 -7.05 -4.54 -17.78
C ARG A 148 -5.81 -4.88 -16.93
N ARG A 149 -4.99 -5.84 -17.37
CA ARG A 149 -3.73 -6.20 -16.68
C ARG A 149 -2.75 -5.03 -16.63
N ALA A 150 -2.65 -4.24 -17.70
CA ALA A 150 -1.76 -3.09 -17.76
C ALA A 150 -2.17 -1.97 -16.78
N VAL A 151 -3.47 -1.83 -16.49
CA VAL A 151 -4.01 -0.87 -15.52
C VAL A 151 -3.95 -1.42 -14.09
N GLU A 152 -4.28 -2.69 -13.88
CA GLU A 152 -4.31 -3.34 -12.55
C GLU A 152 -2.90 -3.58 -11.98
N GLY A 153 -1.90 -3.84 -12.82
CA GLY A 153 -0.52 -4.13 -12.37
C GLY A 153 0.05 -3.07 -11.41
N PRO A 154 0.10 -1.78 -11.81
CA PRO A 154 0.57 -0.71 -10.92
C PRO A 154 -0.28 -0.56 -9.64
N LEU A 155 -1.59 -0.85 -9.70
CA LEU A 155 -2.46 -0.82 -8.51
C LEU A 155 -2.08 -1.90 -7.51
N VAL A 156 -1.89 -3.13 -7.96
CA VAL A 156 -1.48 -4.25 -7.10
C VAL A 156 -0.12 -3.96 -6.47
N LEU A 157 0.84 -3.46 -7.25
CA LEU A 157 2.15 -3.13 -6.72
C LEU A 157 2.10 -1.95 -5.74
N SER A 158 1.30 -0.92 -6.02
CA SER A 158 1.06 0.20 -5.10
C SER A 158 0.45 -0.27 -3.78
N LYS A 159 -0.52 -1.18 -3.83
CA LYS A 159 -1.10 -1.82 -2.63
C LYS A 159 -0.06 -2.62 -1.85
N MET A 160 0.75 -3.42 -2.54
CA MET A 160 1.81 -4.19 -1.90
C MET A 160 2.81 -3.26 -1.18
N VAL A 161 3.30 -2.22 -1.87
CA VAL A 161 4.25 -1.25 -1.29
C VAL A 161 3.65 -0.54 -0.08
N ARG A 162 2.42 -0.02 -0.19
CA ARG A 162 1.79 0.73 0.91
C ARG A 162 1.50 -0.15 2.14
N SER A 163 1.28 -1.46 1.94
CA SER A 163 1.04 -2.38 3.05
C SER A 163 2.25 -2.57 3.98
N PHE A 164 3.47 -2.24 3.52
CA PHE A 164 4.66 -2.24 4.37
C PHE A 164 4.82 -0.97 5.21
N LEU A 165 4.13 0.12 4.87
CA LEU A 165 4.30 1.40 5.57
C LEU A 165 3.88 1.29 7.04
N TRP A 166 2.73 0.66 7.32
CA TRP A 166 2.25 0.48 8.69
C TRP A 166 3.21 -0.36 9.55
N PRO A 167 3.63 -1.57 9.12
CA PRO A 167 4.64 -2.34 9.84
C PRO A 167 5.94 -1.59 10.10
N LEU A 168 6.46 -0.85 9.12
CA LEU A 168 7.70 -0.09 9.26
C LEU A 168 7.55 1.06 10.25
N VAL A 169 6.47 1.84 10.14
CA VAL A 169 6.21 2.98 11.04
C VAL A 169 5.98 2.48 12.46
N THR A 170 5.13 1.47 12.66
CA THR A 170 4.84 0.93 14.00
C THR A 170 6.08 0.32 14.64
N THR A 171 6.83 -0.51 13.92
CA THR A 171 8.06 -1.12 14.42
C THR A 171 9.12 -0.06 14.71
N GLY A 172 9.28 0.93 13.82
CA GLY A 172 10.20 2.05 14.03
C GLY A 172 9.87 2.86 15.28
N LEU A 173 8.58 3.17 15.51
CA LEU A 173 8.13 3.86 16.72
C LEU A 173 8.38 3.04 17.99
N LEU A 174 8.16 1.72 17.96
CA LEU A 174 8.46 0.84 19.08
C LEU A 174 9.97 0.81 19.41
N PHE A 175 10.83 0.73 18.38
CA PHE A 175 12.28 0.82 18.55
C PHE A 175 12.71 2.17 19.13
N ALA A 176 12.11 3.27 18.70
CA ALA A 176 12.41 4.61 19.24
C ALA A 176 11.98 4.73 20.71
N ILE A 177 10.78 4.28 21.06
CA ILE A 177 10.30 4.32 22.45
C ILE A 177 11.23 3.50 23.36
N TRP A 178 11.58 2.28 22.95
CA TRP A 178 12.47 1.43 23.74
C TRP A 178 13.91 1.92 23.77
N GLY A 179 14.39 2.51 22.67
CA GLY A 179 15.70 3.17 22.58
C GLY A 179 15.82 4.29 23.61
N GLY A 180 14.83 5.18 23.64
CA GLY A 180 14.73 6.28 24.61
C GLY A 180 14.71 5.80 26.06
N VAL A 181 13.96 4.72 26.37
CA VAL A 181 13.96 4.11 27.70
C VAL A 181 15.36 3.60 28.08
N ASN A 182 16.05 2.87 27.20
CA ASN A 182 17.38 2.33 27.49
C ASN A 182 18.46 3.42 27.63
N LEU A 183 18.36 4.50 26.86
CA LEU A 183 19.20 5.68 27.02
C LEU A 183 19.03 6.30 28.41
N ALA A 184 17.79 6.35 28.92
CA ALA A 184 17.49 6.88 30.25
C ALA A 184 17.92 5.96 31.40
N THR A 185 17.97 4.63 31.22
CA THR A 185 18.28 3.65 32.27
C THR A 185 19.73 3.15 32.27
N ALA A 186 20.69 3.99 31.88
CA ALA A 186 22.13 3.67 31.82
C ALA A 186 22.55 2.50 30.90
N ARG A 187 21.68 2.09 29.96
CA ARG A 187 21.97 1.12 28.88
C ARG A 187 22.22 1.84 27.56
N ALA A 188 23.14 2.81 27.60
CA ALA A 188 23.30 3.79 26.52
C ALA A 188 23.66 3.16 25.16
N VAL A 189 24.53 2.14 25.14
CA VAL A 189 24.96 1.48 23.89
C VAL A 189 23.79 0.78 23.20
N ASP A 190 22.93 0.10 23.95
CA ASP A 190 21.76 -0.56 23.39
C ASP A 190 20.70 0.46 22.97
N GLY A 191 20.51 1.52 23.76
CA GLY A 191 19.65 2.65 23.43
C GLY A 191 20.00 3.28 22.08
N VAL A 192 21.27 3.64 21.85
CA VAL A 192 21.73 4.23 20.58
C VAL A 192 21.47 3.29 19.39
N ARG A 193 21.71 1.99 19.55
CA ARG A 193 21.48 1.00 18.48
C ARG A 193 20.00 0.90 18.10
N LEU A 194 19.12 0.93 19.08
CA LEU A 194 17.66 0.88 18.87
C LEU A 194 17.18 2.17 18.17
N GLU A 195 17.68 3.33 18.57
CA GLU A 195 17.38 4.62 17.90
C GLU A 195 17.83 4.63 16.44
N LEU A 196 19.06 4.18 16.16
CA LEU A 196 19.54 4.08 14.77
C LEU A 196 18.69 3.12 13.94
N THR A 197 18.24 2.02 14.55
CA THR A 197 17.33 1.07 13.91
C THR A 197 15.97 1.71 13.63
N ALA A 198 15.41 2.44 14.59
CA ALA A 198 14.16 3.19 14.44
C ALA A 198 14.24 4.20 13.29
N ILE A 199 15.30 5.02 13.27
CA ILE A 199 15.56 5.99 12.20
C ILE A 199 15.63 5.28 10.85
N GLY A 200 16.37 4.17 10.76
CA GLY A 200 16.47 3.38 9.53
C GLY A 200 15.12 2.88 9.02
N LEU A 201 14.29 2.33 9.90
CA LEU A 201 12.95 1.84 9.54
C LEU A 201 12.00 2.96 9.11
N LEU A 202 12.02 4.09 9.82
CA LEU A 202 11.20 5.25 9.48
C LEU A 202 11.63 5.89 8.16
N LEU A 203 12.94 6.03 7.92
CA LEU A 203 13.48 6.50 6.64
C LEU A 203 13.12 5.56 5.49
N LEU A 204 13.17 4.25 5.71
CA LEU A 204 12.71 3.27 4.74
C LEU A 204 11.21 3.43 4.45
N GLY A 205 10.38 3.63 5.48
CA GLY A 205 8.96 3.93 5.31
C GLY A 205 8.73 5.18 4.45
N VAL A 206 9.44 6.28 4.75
CA VAL A 206 9.38 7.52 3.95
C VAL A 206 9.84 7.26 2.51
N PHE A 207 10.91 6.49 2.32
CA PHE A 207 11.41 6.16 0.99
C PHE A 207 10.38 5.36 0.18
N LEU A 208 9.66 4.42 0.82
CA LEU A 208 8.59 3.64 0.17
C LEU A 208 7.37 4.47 -0.24
N LEU A 209 7.19 5.68 0.29
CA LEU A 209 6.17 6.62 -0.22
C LEU A 209 6.42 6.99 -1.69
N ILE A 210 7.68 7.02 -2.13
CA ILE A 210 8.04 7.36 -3.52
C ILE A 210 7.45 6.35 -4.52
N PRO A 211 7.79 5.04 -4.46
CA PRO A 211 7.21 4.06 -5.35
C PRO A 211 5.70 3.93 -5.15
N TYR A 212 5.19 4.04 -3.93
CA TYR A 212 3.75 4.05 -3.65
C TYR A 212 3.01 5.14 -4.45
N LEU A 213 3.44 6.40 -4.29
CA LEU A 213 2.82 7.56 -4.95
C LEU A 213 2.93 7.44 -6.47
N ASN A 214 4.11 7.10 -6.99
CA ASN A 214 4.32 6.99 -8.43
C ASN A 214 3.44 5.90 -9.07
N LEU A 215 3.41 4.70 -8.48
CA LEU A 215 2.58 3.60 -8.96
C LEU A 215 1.09 3.93 -8.90
N ARG A 216 0.68 4.67 -7.86
CA ARG A 216 -0.71 5.11 -7.70
C ARG A 216 -1.10 6.15 -8.76
N VAL A 217 -0.25 7.15 -9.00
CA VAL A 217 -0.46 8.15 -10.06
C VAL A 217 -0.48 7.47 -11.43
N GLU A 218 0.46 6.56 -11.69
CA GLU A 218 0.54 5.81 -12.93
C GLU A 218 -0.71 4.95 -13.18
N HIS A 219 -1.18 4.23 -12.16
CA HIS A 219 -2.43 3.49 -12.22
C HIS A 219 -3.59 4.38 -12.66
N LEU A 220 -3.76 5.54 -12.02
CA LEU A 220 -4.86 6.46 -12.32
C LEU A 220 -4.75 7.05 -13.72
N ILE A 221 -3.55 7.44 -14.17
CA ILE A 221 -3.33 7.90 -15.54
C ILE A 221 -3.74 6.83 -16.54
N ARG A 222 -3.28 5.58 -16.34
CA ARG A 222 -3.59 4.45 -17.23
C ARG A 222 -5.09 4.12 -17.21
N LEU A 223 -5.71 4.10 -16.03
CA LEU A 223 -7.14 3.89 -15.87
C LEU A 223 -7.93 4.93 -16.66
N TYR A 224 -7.69 6.22 -16.38
CA TYR A 224 -8.45 7.29 -17.01
C TYR A 224 -8.22 7.39 -18.52
N ARG A 225 -6.97 7.21 -18.99
CA ARG A 225 -6.69 7.19 -20.44
C ARG A 225 -7.33 6.00 -21.13
N GLY A 226 -7.24 4.80 -20.54
CA GLY A 226 -7.84 3.59 -21.10
C GLY A 226 -9.36 3.68 -21.19
N THR A 227 -10.01 4.27 -20.19
CA THR A 227 -11.47 4.47 -20.21
C THR A 227 -11.91 5.66 -21.09
N ALA A 228 -11.06 6.67 -21.24
CA ALA A 228 -11.32 7.83 -22.09
C ALA A 228 -11.22 7.47 -23.58
N ASN A 229 -10.20 6.70 -23.97
CA ASN A 229 -9.92 6.32 -25.36
C ASN A 229 -9.61 4.81 -25.48
N PRO A 230 -10.64 3.94 -25.46
CA PRO A 230 -10.46 2.49 -25.52
C PRO A 230 -9.78 2.03 -26.83
N ALA A 231 -10.00 2.75 -27.93
CA ALA A 231 -9.46 2.42 -29.25
C ALA A 231 -7.96 2.73 -29.42
N ALA A 232 -7.39 3.62 -28.59
CA ALA A 232 -5.97 3.99 -28.65
C ALA A 232 -5.09 3.14 -27.70
N SER A 233 -5.71 2.18 -27.01
CA SER A 233 -5.08 1.35 -25.97
C SER A 233 -5.20 -0.15 -26.26
N ALA A 234 -5.59 -0.51 -27.49
CA ALA A 234 -5.49 -1.83 -28.10
C ALA A 234 -4.22 -1.89 -28.97
#